data_AF-A0A2U0SH51-F1
#
_entry.id   AF-A0A2U0SH51-F1
#
_cell.length_a   1.000
_cell.length_b   1.000
_cell.length_c   1.000
_cell.angle_alpha   90.00
_cell.angle_beta   90.00
_cell.angle_gamma   90.00
#
_symmetry.space_group_name_H-M   'P 1'
#
loop_
_entity.id
_entity.type
_entity.pdbx_description
1 polymer ?
#
loop_
_entity_poly.entity_id
_entity_poly.type
_entity_poly.pdbx_seq_one_letter_code
_entity_poly.pdbx_strand_id
1 'polypeptide(L)'
;MLFETMHNAVSRRSALGFLGMGAAAGMVPPVGAAAAPQSRNPHLRPLDVMDPRENLYGFAKLWGTIGPKAVKSGYYGVQYAIVGSKRAVPMFGYYGFGNNRNILQPDGSVKVLGKECGYFTDLHTGEIIDVWDNPWTGEKCEVFPFLNDRWRGTLGLEQKVFKVGDSETVNNDMGKGKAAKGAPFLLPWHRVGDQYLLGWDYAHEYTNPVTPEGWPKASTGRRVNPSEHFTVFTPTAEIDDRSLASARFHAGFTRQGPWWPWMKMGQSGVEGVLMGRMFSYKITGTEEDIPKVVLKRVERDRPDLLEEPTDGPDEGVRGTLEAYAEDVPPEAPGYVSPLAEARKQKGR
;
A
#
# COMPACT_ATOMS: atom_id res chain seq x y z
N MET A 1 17.88 -19.97 -6.15
CA MET A 1 17.86 -21.45 -6.11
C MET A 1 16.54 -22.07 -5.64
N LEU A 2 15.66 -21.43 -4.83
CA LEU A 2 14.30 -21.97 -4.57
C LEU A 2 13.26 -21.59 -5.65
N PHE A 3 13.38 -20.42 -6.28
CA PHE A 3 12.45 -19.95 -7.31
C PHE A 3 12.55 -20.71 -8.65
N GLU A 4 13.74 -21.14 -9.06
CA GLU A 4 13.93 -21.94 -10.29
C GLU A 4 13.36 -23.36 -10.15
N THR A 5 13.38 -23.92 -8.94
CA THR A 5 12.90 -25.28 -8.67
C THR A 5 11.37 -25.35 -8.70
N MET A 6 10.67 -24.29 -8.28
CA MET A 6 9.21 -24.22 -8.38
C MET A 6 8.72 -23.98 -9.82
N HIS A 7 9.45 -23.18 -10.61
CA HIS A 7 9.09 -22.92 -12.01
C HIS A 7 9.20 -24.19 -12.87
N ASN A 8 10.20 -25.04 -12.61
CA ASN A 8 10.40 -26.30 -13.33
C ASN A 8 9.50 -27.46 -12.84
N ALA A 9 9.03 -27.43 -11.59
CA ALA A 9 8.18 -28.49 -11.04
C ALA A 9 6.74 -28.46 -11.58
N VAL A 10 6.24 -27.29 -11.99
CA VAL A 10 4.87 -27.12 -12.53
C VAL A 10 4.81 -27.49 -14.03
N SER A 11 5.92 -27.41 -14.76
CA SER A 11 6.00 -27.73 -16.20
C SER A 11 5.98 -29.25 -16.51
N ARG A 12 6.36 -30.11 -15.55
CA ARG A 12 6.60 -31.55 -15.81
C ARG A 12 5.49 -32.51 -15.38
N ARG A 13 4.35 -32.03 -14.86
CA ARG A 13 3.24 -32.91 -14.40
C ARG A 13 2.04 -33.02 -15.35
N SER A 14 2.14 -32.51 -16.57
CA SER A 14 1.07 -32.59 -17.59
C SER A 14 1.35 -33.64 -18.67
N ALA A 15 1.83 -34.82 -18.28
CA ALA A 15 1.90 -35.97 -19.19
C ALA A 15 1.92 -37.27 -18.38
N LEU A 16 0.76 -37.93 -18.27
CA LEU A 16 0.57 -39.38 -18.37
C LEU A 16 -0.76 -39.81 -17.73
N GLY A 17 -1.63 -40.43 -18.54
CA GLY A 17 -2.36 -41.62 -18.14
C GLY A 17 -3.84 -41.45 -17.79
N PHE A 18 -4.71 -41.46 -18.81
CA PHE A 18 -5.99 -42.18 -18.71
C PHE A 18 -6.33 -42.79 -20.09
N LEU A 19 -5.95 -44.06 -20.26
CA LEU A 19 -6.48 -44.96 -21.28
C LEU A 19 -7.49 -45.89 -20.59
N GLY A 20 -8.76 -45.74 -20.95
CA GLY A 20 -9.85 -46.62 -20.54
C GLY A 20 -10.97 -46.53 -21.57
N MET A 21 -11.06 -47.54 -22.44
CA MET A 21 -12.05 -47.69 -23.51
C MET A 21 -13.46 -47.97 -22.97
N GLY A 22 -14.49 -47.49 -23.69
CA GLY A 22 -15.87 -47.95 -23.58
C GLY A 22 -16.81 -47.16 -24.50
N ALA A 23 -17.16 -47.75 -25.64
CA ALA A 23 -17.84 -47.14 -26.80
C ALA A 23 -19.35 -46.87 -26.61
N ALA A 24 -19.89 -45.85 -27.30
CA ALA A 24 -21.05 -46.00 -28.21
C ALA A 24 -21.38 -44.70 -28.98
N ALA A 25 -21.36 -44.85 -30.30
CA ALA A 25 -21.91 -44.09 -31.42
C ALA A 25 -22.83 -42.87 -31.18
N GLY A 26 -22.48 -41.78 -31.88
CA GLY A 26 -23.36 -40.65 -32.20
C GLY A 26 -22.59 -39.61 -33.02
N MET A 27 -22.32 -39.89 -34.30
CA MET A 27 -21.66 -38.94 -35.20
C MET A 27 -22.61 -37.76 -35.51
N VAL A 28 -22.46 -36.67 -34.78
CA VAL A 28 -22.90 -35.34 -35.20
C VAL A 28 -21.66 -34.65 -35.79
N PRO A 29 -21.69 -34.17 -37.05
CA PRO A 29 -20.56 -33.42 -37.57
C PRO A 29 -20.36 -32.18 -36.69
N PRO A 30 -19.12 -31.85 -36.26
CA PRO A 30 -18.90 -30.60 -35.56
C PRO A 30 -19.21 -29.50 -36.56
N VAL A 31 -20.30 -28.77 -36.33
CA VAL A 31 -20.50 -27.46 -36.93
C VAL A 31 -19.32 -26.64 -36.41
N GLY A 32 -18.30 -26.48 -37.24
CA GLY A 32 -17.21 -25.56 -37.00
C GLY A 32 -17.81 -24.17 -36.91
N ALA A 33 -18.14 -23.74 -35.70
CA ALA A 33 -18.26 -22.33 -35.41
C ALA A 33 -16.86 -21.77 -35.67
N ALA A 34 -16.67 -21.21 -36.87
CA ALA A 34 -15.54 -20.35 -37.14
C ALA A 34 -15.64 -19.23 -36.10
N ALA A 35 -14.82 -19.34 -35.05
CA ALA A 35 -14.64 -18.25 -34.12
C ALA A 35 -14.21 -17.06 -34.98
N ALA A 36 -15.09 -16.05 -35.08
CA ALA A 36 -14.73 -14.80 -35.71
C ALA A 36 -13.38 -14.37 -35.12
N PRO A 37 -12.40 -13.97 -35.94
CA PRO A 37 -11.13 -13.53 -35.39
C PRO A 37 -11.44 -12.39 -34.43
N GLN A 38 -11.27 -12.62 -33.12
CA GLN A 38 -11.27 -11.55 -32.14
C GLN A 38 -10.27 -10.55 -32.68
N SER A 39 -10.73 -9.36 -33.05
CA SER A 39 -9.85 -8.27 -33.45
C SER A 39 -8.86 -8.09 -32.30
N ARG A 40 -7.63 -8.57 -32.49
CA ARG A 40 -6.58 -8.42 -31.48
C ARG A 40 -6.39 -6.92 -31.33
N ASN A 41 -6.73 -6.37 -30.16
CA ASN A 41 -6.47 -4.97 -29.86
C ASN A 41 -4.97 -4.72 -30.12
N PRO A 42 -4.61 -3.87 -31.11
CA PRO A 42 -3.22 -3.72 -31.55
C PRO A 42 -2.34 -3.08 -30.47
N HIS A 43 -2.95 -2.49 -29.45
CA HIS A 43 -2.26 -1.87 -28.32
C HIS A 43 -1.94 -2.84 -27.19
N LEU A 44 -2.43 -4.08 -27.24
CA LEU A 44 -2.11 -5.10 -26.23
C LEU A 44 -0.66 -5.58 -26.39
N ARG A 45 0.17 -5.23 -25.42
CA ARG A 45 1.55 -5.72 -25.29
C ARG A 45 1.75 -6.21 -23.86
N PRO A 46 1.79 -7.55 -23.64
CA PRO A 46 2.08 -8.13 -22.33
C PRO A 46 3.34 -7.56 -21.68
N LEU A 47 3.29 -7.35 -20.37
CA LEU A 47 4.47 -6.94 -19.59
C LEU A 47 5.53 -8.04 -19.65
N ASP A 48 6.76 -7.67 -20.01
CA ASP A 48 7.93 -8.48 -19.67
C ASP A 48 8.31 -8.18 -18.21
N VAL A 49 7.82 -9.01 -17.30
CA VAL A 49 7.98 -8.79 -15.85
C VAL A 49 9.44 -8.95 -15.38
N MET A 50 10.33 -9.49 -16.22
CA MET A 50 11.75 -9.63 -15.92
C MET A 50 12.60 -8.48 -16.47
N ASP A 51 12.04 -7.60 -17.31
CA ASP A 51 12.65 -6.33 -17.71
C ASP A 51 12.30 -5.24 -16.68
N PRO A 52 13.29 -4.63 -15.99
CA PRO A 52 13.03 -3.59 -14.99
C PRO A 52 12.22 -2.39 -15.52
N ARG A 53 12.37 -2.03 -16.80
CA ARG A 53 11.60 -0.93 -17.41
C ARG A 53 10.13 -1.29 -17.54
N GLU A 54 9.83 -2.48 -18.04
CA GLU A 54 8.46 -2.97 -18.20
C GLU A 54 7.81 -3.28 -16.83
N ASN A 55 8.57 -3.81 -15.88
CA ASN A 55 8.14 -4.06 -14.51
C ASN A 55 7.75 -2.75 -13.81
N LEU A 56 8.62 -1.73 -13.88
CA LEU A 56 8.36 -0.43 -13.29
C LEU A 56 7.24 0.34 -14.04
N TYR A 57 7.15 0.21 -15.36
CA TYR A 57 6.03 0.72 -16.15
C TYR A 57 4.69 0.14 -15.67
N GLY A 58 4.63 -1.19 -15.50
CA GLY A 58 3.45 -1.88 -14.97
C GLY A 58 3.06 -1.34 -13.60
N PHE A 59 4.04 -1.19 -12.70
CA PHE A 59 3.79 -0.61 -11.37
C PHE A 59 3.26 0.83 -11.45
N ALA A 60 3.88 1.69 -12.29
CA ALA A 60 3.47 3.07 -12.45
C ALA A 60 2.03 3.20 -12.98
N LYS A 61 1.66 2.37 -13.94
CA LYS A 61 0.30 2.34 -14.50
C LYS A 61 -0.73 1.74 -13.53
N LEU A 62 -0.32 0.74 -12.73
CA LEU A 62 -1.15 0.08 -11.73
C LEU A 62 -1.41 0.98 -10.51
N TRP A 63 -0.37 1.50 -9.86
CA TRP A 63 -0.50 2.18 -8.56
C TRP A 63 -1.11 3.59 -8.70
N GLY A 64 -0.88 4.23 -9.84
CA GLY A 64 -1.45 5.53 -10.18
C GLY A 64 -1.88 5.58 -11.64
N THR A 65 -1.32 6.51 -12.38
CA THR A 65 -1.58 6.72 -13.80
C THR A 65 -0.32 7.31 -14.41
N ILE A 66 0.01 6.92 -15.63
CA ILE A 66 1.07 7.53 -16.44
C ILE A 66 0.53 8.68 -17.30
N GLY A 67 -0.74 9.04 -17.11
CA GLY A 67 -1.42 10.10 -17.83
C GLY A 67 -1.17 11.50 -17.26
N PRO A 68 -1.81 12.53 -17.87
CA PRO A 68 -1.59 13.92 -17.50
C PRO A 68 -2.27 14.34 -16.18
N LYS A 69 -3.28 13.60 -15.72
CA LYS A 69 -4.04 13.89 -14.49
C LYS A 69 -3.96 12.71 -13.54
N ALA A 70 -3.95 12.97 -12.24
CA ALA A 70 -3.96 11.94 -11.22
C ALA A 70 -5.26 11.12 -11.22
N VAL A 71 -5.17 9.92 -10.66
CA VAL A 71 -6.31 9.04 -10.38
C VAL A 71 -6.48 8.87 -8.88
N LYS A 72 -7.72 8.64 -8.46
CA LYS A 72 -8.05 8.35 -7.06
C LYS A 72 -8.24 6.85 -6.85
N SER A 73 -7.79 6.38 -5.69
CA SER A 73 -8.00 5.01 -5.22
C SER A 73 -8.51 5.03 -3.79
N GLY A 74 -9.41 4.12 -3.44
CA GLY A 74 -9.97 4.02 -2.10
C GLY A 74 -9.38 2.87 -1.31
N TYR A 75 -9.45 2.98 0.01
CA TYR A 75 -9.30 1.83 0.88
C TYR A 75 -10.18 1.96 2.12
N TYR A 76 -10.65 0.83 2.63
CA TYR A 76 -11.33 0.78 3.93
C TYR A 76 -11.27 -0.61 4.55
N GLY A 77 -11.35 -0.67 5.88
CA GLY A 77 -11.39 -1.93 6.60
C GLY A 77 -11.43 -1.75 8.10
N VAL A 78 -10.97 -2.78 8.82
CA VAL A 78 -11.00 -2.83 10.28
C VAL A 78 -9.60 -3.01 10.81
N GLN A 79 -9.26 -2.27 11.86
CA GLN A 79 -8.06 -2.53 12.66
C GLN A 79 -8.45 -3.29 13.93
N TYR A 80 -7.65 -4.30 14.22
CA TYR A 80 -7.80 -5.20 15.34
C TYR A 80 -6.62 -5.05 16.29
N ALA A 81 -6.88 -5.16 17.58
CA ALA A 81 -5.86 -5.34 18.61
C ALA A 81 -5.58 -6.82 18.82
N ILE A 82 -4.30 -7.18 18.89
CA ILE A 82 -3.83 -8.51 19.29
C ILE A 82 -2.98 -8.30 20.55
N VAL A 83 -3.49 -8.75 21.69
CA VAL A 83 -2.84 -8.60 23.01
C VAL A 83 -2.36 -9.97 23.49
N GLY A 84 -1.05 -10.12 23.69
CA GLY A 84 -0.42 -11.41 24.01
C GLY A 84 -0.88 -12.53 23.06
N SER A 85 -1.38 -13.63 23.62
CA SER A 85 -1.91 -14.78 22.88
C SER A 85 -3.42 -14.77 22.67
N LYS A 86 -4.10 -13.64 22.96
CA LYS A 86 -5.55 -13.53 22.80
C LYS A 86 -5.94 -13.35 21.34
N ARG A 87 -7.18 -13.71 21.02
CA ARG A 87 -7.77 -13.48 19.69
C ARG A 87 -7.72 -11.99 19.33
N ALA A 88 -7.67 -11.70 18.03
CA ALA A 88 -7.82 -10.35 17.51
C ALA A 88 -9.18 -9.75 17.93
N VAL A 89 -9.17 -8.51 18.44
CA VAL A 89 -10.37 -7.77 18.87
C VAL A 89 -10.53 -6.55 17.97
N PRO A 90 -11.67 -6.34 17.30
CA PRO A 90 -11.89 -5.18 16.44
C PRO A 90 -11.96 -3.90 17.28
N MET A 91 -11.27 -2.84 16.84
CA MET A 91 -11.16 -1.59 17.60
C MET A 91 -11.89 -0.43 16.94
N PHE A 92 -11.62 -0.22 15.65
CA PHE A 92 -12.17 0.87 14.84
C PHE A 92 -11.97 0.53 13.35
N GLY A 93 -12.70 1.20 12.48
CA GLY A 93 -12.43 1.16 11.04
C GLY A 93 -11.24 2.04 10.67
N TYR A 94 -10.66 1.78 9.50
CA TYR A 94 -9.62 2.62 8.90
C TYR A 94 -9.90 2.83 7.42
N TYR A 95 -10.20 4.07 7.06
CA TYR A 95 -10.80 4.46 5.79
C TYR A 95 -9.97 5.59 5.19
N GLY A 96 -9.70 5.56 3.89
CA GLY A 96 -8.92 6.60 3.26
C GLY A 96 -8.90 6.50 1.75
N PHE A 97 -8.06 7.34 1.15
CA PHE A 97 -7.85 7.35 -0.28
C PHE A 97 -6.44 7.80 -0.64
N GLY A 98 -6.01 7.44 -1.84
CA GLY A 98 -4.81 7.95 -2.49
C GLY A 98 -5.17 8.74 -3.74
N ASN A 99 -4.35 9.73 -4.07
CA ASN A 99 -4.46 10.59 -5.24
C ASN A 99 -3.10 10.60 -5.95
N ASN A 100 -2.95 9.78 -6.99
CA ASN A 100 -1.65 9.36 -7.46
C ASN A 100 -1.45 9.66 -8.95
N ARG A 101 -0.27 10.19 -9.29
CA ARG A 101 0.21 10.38 -10.66
C ARG A 101 1.67 9.98 -10.77
N ASN A 102 1.99 9.29 -11.86
CA ASN A 102 3.35 8.85 -12.16
C ASN A 102 3.80 9.46 -13.49
N ILE A 103 5.05 9.91 -13.55
CA ILE A 103 5.65 10.49 -14.76
C ILE A 103 6.81 9.60 -15.18
N LEU A 104 6.67 8.96 -16.33
CA LEU A 104 7.74 8.19 -16.96
C LEU A 104 8.83 9.15 -17.44
N GLN A 105 10.07 8.87 -17.06
CA GLN A 105 11.24 9.65 -17.47
C GLN A 105 11.92 9.02 -18.69
N PRO A 106 12.64 9.81 -19.51
CA PRO A 106 13.35 9.28 -20.69
C PRO A 106 14.37 8.18 -20.36
N ASP A 107 14.98 8.23 -19.18
CA ASP A 107 15.93 7.22 -18.70
C ASP A 107 15.27 5.91 -18.23
N GLY A 108 13.94 5.85 -18.19
CA GLY A 108 13.14 4.72 -17.73
C GLY A 108 12.78 4.78 -16.25
N SER A 109 13.29 5.75 -15.48
CA SER A 109 12.84 5.97 -14.11
C SER A 109 11.41 6.52 -14.06
N VAL A 110 10.79 6.42 -12.89
CA VAL A 110 9.43 6.91 -12.66
C VAL A 110 9.43 7.88 -11.51
N LYS A 111 8.99 9.11 -11.79
CA LYS A 111 8.63 10.07 -10.76
C LYS A 111 7.24 9.70 -10.24
N VAL A 112 7.14 9.42 -8.95
CA VAL A 112 5.87 9.16 -8.26
C VAL A 112 5.46 10.41 -7.50
N LEU A 113 4.21 10.81 -7.67
CA LEU A 113 3.60 11.98 -7.04
C LEU A 113 2.28 11.55 -6.42
N GLY A 114 2.04 11.93 -5.17
CA GLY A 114 0.75 11.66 -4.58
C GLY A 114 0.38 12.52 -3.39
N LYS A 115 -0.90 12.39 -3.05
CA LYS A 115 -1.51 12.82 -1.80
C LYS A 115 -2.33 11.67 -1.27
N GLU A 116 -2.50 11.60 0.04
CA GLU A 116 -3.29 10.54 0.66
C GLU A 116 -3.75 10.94 2.05
N CYS A 117 -4.78 10.26 2.52
CA CYS A 117 -5.18 10.32 3.91
C CYS A 117 -5.74 9.00 4.41
N GLY A 118 -5.82 8.89 5.73
CA GLY A 118 -6.46 7.82 6.45
C GLY A 118 -7.12 8.36 7.72
N TYR A 119 -8.40 8.04 7.88
CA TYR A 119 -9.21 8.36 9.04
C TYR A 119 -9.67 7.10 9.74
N PHE A 120 -9.99 7.26 11.03
CA PHE A 120 -10.50 6.20 11.87
C PHE A 120 -12.00 6.35 12.00
N THR A 121 -12.73 5.23 11.98
CA THR A 121 -14.20 5.25 12.03
C THR A 121 -14.74 4.39 13.16
N ASP A 122 -15.90 4.78 13.68
CA ASP A 122 -16.67 3.94 14.58
C ASP A 122 -17.22 2.73 13.80
N LEU A 123 -17.10 1.53 14.39
CA LEU A 123 -17.47 0.29 13.71
C LEU A 123 -18.98 0.11 13.57
N HIS A 124 -19.77 0.73 14.45
CA HIS A 124 -21.22 0.59 14.42
C HIS A 124 -21.84 1.50 13.37
N THR A 125 -21.42 2.76 13.34
CA THR A 125 -21.99 3.81 12.49
C THR A 125 -21.25 3.98 11.16
N GLY A 126 -19.96 3.63 11.10
CA GLY A 126 -19.10 3.91 9.96
C GLY A 126 -18.66 5.38 9.85
N GLU A 127 -19.04 6.23 10.82
CA GLU A 127 -18.68 7.64 10.86
C GLU A 127 -17.24 7.84 11.36
N ILE A 128 -16.57 8.89 10.89
CA ILE A 128 -15.23 9.25 11.35
C ILE A 128 -15.28 9.68 12.82
N ILE A 129 -14.36 9.15 13.63
CA ILE A 129 -14.22 9.50 15.05
C ILE A 129 -13.07 10.48 15.25
N ASP A 130 -13.36 11.58 15.96
CA ASP A 130 -12.35 12.56 16.40
C ASP A 130 -11.85 12.26 17.83
N VAL A 131 -12.63 11.52 18.61
CA VAL A 131 -12.28 11.06 19.96
C VAL A 131 -12.60 9.58 20.07
N TRP A 132 -11.68 8.81 20.66
CA TRP A 132 -11.80 7.37 20.88
C TRP A 132 -11.67 7.05 22.36
N ASP A 133 -12.56 6.20 22.89
CA ASP A 133 -12.51 5.72 24.27
C ASP A 133 -11.57 4.52 24.38
N ASN A 134 -10.45 4.67 25.10
CA ASN A 134 -9.49 3.58 25.29
C ASN A 134 -10.02 2.55 26.30
N PRO A 135 -10.28 1.29 25.89
CA PRO A 135 -10.89 0.29 26.76
C PRO A 135 -9.94 -0.27 27.82
N TRP A 136 -8.63 -0.01 27.72
CA TRP A 136 -7.64 -0.47 28.69
C TRP A 136 -7.30 0.58 29.74
N THR A 137 -7.20 1.85 29.34
CA THR A 137 -6.83 2.95 30.25
C THR A 137 -8.04 3.74 30.75
N GLY A 138 -9.18 3.65 30.07
CA GLY A 138 -10.36 4.49 30.32
C GLY A 138 -10.20 5.94 29.85
N GLU A 139 -9.08 6.30 29.22
CA GLU A 139 -8.85 7.65 28.71
C GLU A 139 -9.68 7.94 27.44
N LYS A 140 -10.12 9.18 27.30
CA LYS A 140 -10.58 9.74 26.02
C LYS A 140 -9.37 10.23 25.23
N CYS A 141 -9.13 9.65 24.06
CA CYS A 141 -8.00 9.92 23.20
C CYS A 141 -8.45 10.73 21.98
N GLU A 142 -7.88 11.92 21.78
CA GLU A 142 -8.02 12.65 20.51
C GLU A 142 -7.34 11.86 19.39
N VAL A 143 -8.07 11.58 18.32
CA VAL A 143 -7.60 10.78 17.21
C VAL A 143 -6.68 11.62 16.32
N PHE A 144 -5.50 11.10 16.00
CA PHE A 144 -4.57 11.73 15.06
C PHE A 144 -4.64 11.02 13.69
N PRO A 145 -5.23 11.64 12.65
CA PRO A 145 -5.38 11.03 11.35
C PRO A 145 -4.05 10.97 10.59
N PHE A 146 -3.99 10.08 9.60
CA PHE A 146 -2.88 10.03 8.65
C PHE A 146 -3.17 11.01 7.51
N LEU A 147 -2.30 11.99 7.29
CA LEU A 147 -2.45 12.99 6.23
C LEU A 147 -1.11 13.23 5.53
N ASN A 148 -1.09 13.04 4.22
CA ASN A 148 0.00 13.39 3.34
C ASN A 148 -0.54 14.27 2.23
N ASP A 149 -0.29 15.57 2.33
CA ASP A 149 -0.67 16.55 1.32
C ASP A 149 0.29 16.60 0.14
N ARG A 150 1.47 16.00 0.30
CA ARG A 150 2.47 15.85 -0.73
C ARG A 150 3.48 14.79 -0.36
N TRP A 151 3.48 13.69 -1.09
CA TRP A 151 4.57 12.72 -1.09
C TRP A 151 5.10 12.54 -2.51
N ARG A 152 6.44 12.51 -2.63
CA ARG A 152 7.13 12.46 -3.93
C ARG A 152 8.38 11.63 -3.84
N GLY A 153 8.65 10.86 -4.89
CA GLY A 153 9.84 10.06 -4.98
C GLY A 153 10.20 9.72 -6.41
N THR A 154 11.42 9.24 -6.61
CA THR A 154 11.85 8.65 -7.88
C THR A 154 12.15 7.18 -7.67
N LEU A 155 11.59 6.33 -8.53
CA LEU A 155 11.91 4.90 -8.65
C LEU A 155 12.80 4.72 -9.88
N GLY A 156 13.99 4.15 -9.67
CA GLY A 156 14.92 3.82 -10.75
C GLY A 156 14.74 2.38 -11.23
N LEU A 157 15.59 1.99 -12.18
CA LEU A 157 15.64 0.62 -12.71
C LEU A 157 16.41 -0.35 -11.80
N GLU A 158 16.98 0.15 -10.71
CA GLU A 158 17.62 -0.64 -9.65
C GLU A 158 16.72 -0.66 -8.41
N GLN A 159 16.83 -1.75 -7.63
CA GLN A 159 16.06 -1.95 -6.41
C GLN A 159 16.26 -0.76 -5.46
N LYS A 160 15.15 -0.15 -5.05
CA LYS A 160 15.19 1.02 -4.18
C LYS A 160 15.42 0.60 -2.73
N VAL A 161 16.40 1.27 -2.10
CA VAL A 161 16.57 1.25 -0.65
C VAL A 161 15.83 2.47 -0.08
N PHE A 162 14.87 2.21 0.80
CA PHE A 162 14.10 3.24 1.50
C PHE A 162 14.75 3.51 2.85
N LYS A 163 15.16 4.76 3.07
CA LYS A 163 15.68 5.22 4.37
C LYS A 163 14.51 5.64 5.23
N VAL A 164 14.35 5.00 6.38
CA VAL A 164 13.25 5.27 7.33
C VAL A 164 13.86 5.41 8.71
N GLY A 165 13.81 6.61 9.27
CA GLY A 165 14.50 6.95 10.51
C GLY A 165 16.01 6.68 10.39
N ASP A 166 16.51 5.85 11.30
CA ASP A 166 17.91 5.40 11.36
C ASP A 166 18.15 4.05 10.67
N SER A 167 17.18 3.58 9.87
CA SER A 167 17.17 2.27 9.24
C SER A 167 17.00 2.34 7.73
N GLU A 168 17.29 1.21 7.07
CA GLU A 168 17.09 1.00 5.65
C GLU A 168 16.19 -0.22 5.46
N THR A 169 15.22 -0.10 4.54
CA THR A 169 14.39 -1.24 4.11
C THR A 169 14.37 -1.35 2.60
N VAL A 170 14.02 -2.52 2.11
CA VAL A 170 13.75 -2.78 0.71
C VAL A 170 12.35 -3.35 0.57
N ASN A 171 11.71 -3.07 -0.56
CA ASN A 171 10.42 -3.66 -0.86
C ASN A 171 10.56 -5.17 -1.06
N ASN A 172 9.58 -5.93 -0.55
CA ASN A 172 9.55 -7.40 -0.64
C ASN A 172 10.86 -8.06 -0.18
N ASP A 173 11.40 -7.62 0.96
CA ASP A 173 12.59 -8.25 1.53
C ASP A 173 12.36 -9.75 1.79
N MET A 174 13.26 -10.56 1.25
CA MET A 174 13.27 -12.02 1.40
C MET A 174 14.11 -12.46 2.61
N GLY A 175 14.20 -11.61 3.65
CA GLY A 175 14.94 -11.86 4.88
C GLY A 175 16.44 -11.56 4.80
N LYS A 176 16.89 -10.78 3.82
CA LYS A 176 18.29 -10.38 3.67
C LYS A 176 18.58 -8.97 4.20
N GLY A 177 17.54 -8.17 4.42
CA GLY A 177 17.61 -6.84 5.03
C GLY A 177 18.38 -5.78 4.23
N LYS A 178 18.84 -6.10 3.00
CA LYS A 178 19.67 -5.21 2.17
C LYS A 178 19.41 -5.45 0.69
N ALA A 179 19.37 -4.37 -0.09
CA ALA A 179 19.46 -4.46 -1.55
C ALA A 179 20.86 -4.96 -1.93
N ALA A 180 20.93 -5.89 -2.88
CA ALA A 180 22.19 -6.14 -3.56
C ALA A 180 22.50 -4.91 -4.44
N LYS A 181 23.74 -4.40 -4.36
CA LYS A 181 24.18 -3.26 -5.18
C LYS A 181 23.97 -3.59 -6.67
N GLY A 182 23.28 -2.72 -7.41
CA GLY A 182 22.97 -2.93 -8.82
C GLY A 182 21.91 -4.00 -9.08
N ALA A 183 21.21 -4.50 -8.05
CA ALA A 183 20.08 -5.39 -8.27
C ALA A 183 18.98 -4.66 -9.04
N PRO A 184 18.37 -5.29 -10.05
CA PRO A 184 17.30 -4.67 -10.81
C PRO A 184 16.05 -4.44 -9.96
N PHE A 185 15.31 -3.37 -10.27
CA PHE A 185 13.97 -3.15 -9.73
C PHE A 185 13.00 -4.15 -10.36
N LEU A 186 12.71 -5.24 -9.64
CA LEU A 186 11.78 -6.27 -10.07
C LEU A 186 10.78 -6.55 -8.97
N LEU A 187 9.54 -6.09 -9.16
CA LEU A 187 8.42 -6.52 -8.34
C LEU A 187 7.97 -7.95 -8.74
N PRO A 188 7.47 -8.76 -7.80
CA PRO A 188 7.14 -10.16 -8.02
C PRO A 188 5.78 -10.34 -8.69
N TRP A 189 5.67 -9.87 -9.94
CA TRP A 189 4.46 -10.05 -10.73
C TRP A 189 4.27 -11.51 -11.14
N HIS A 190 3.04 -12.00 -11.01
CA HIS A 190 2.65 -13.32 -11.46
C HIS A 190 1.37 -13.26 -12.30
N ARG A 191 1.46 -13.64 -13.57
CA ARG A 191 0.28 -13.73 -14.44
C ARG A 191 -0.47 -15.03 -14.14
N VAL A 192 -1.76 -14.92 -13.83
CA VAL A 192 -2.68 -16.05 -13.63
C VAL A 192 -3.96 -15.78 -14.42
N GLY A 193 -4.17 -16.52 -15.50
CA GLY A 193 -5.32 -16.30 -16.38
C GLY A 193 -5.34 -14.90 -17.00
N ASP A 194 -6.42 -14.17 -16.74
CA ASP A 194 -6.66 -12.80 -17.18
C ASP A 194 -6.23 -11.74 -16.15
N GLN A 195 -5.50 -12.13 -15.10
CA GLN A 195 -5.00 -11.24 -14.06
C GLN A 195 -3.47 -11.26 -13.96
N TYR A 196 -2.89 -10.14 -13.57
CA TYR A 196 -1.60 -10.10 -12.88
C TYR A 196 -1.84 -10.00 -11.38
N LEU A 197 -1.09 -10.80 -10.64
CA LEU A 197 -0.98 -10.77 -9.19
C LEU A 197 0.31 -10.08 -8.80
N LEU A 198 0.27 -9.22 -7.79
CA LEU A 198 1.43 -8.54 -7.25
C LEU A 198 1.39 -8.56 -5.72
N GLY A 199 2.43 -9.14 -5.12
CA GLY A 199 2.74 -8.93 -3.71
C GLY A 199 3.61 -7.68 -3.56
N TRP A 200 3.26 -6.77 -2.66
CA TRP A 200 4.08 -5.60 -2.38
C TRP A 200 4.16 -5.37 -0.87
N ASP A 201 5.37 -5.45 -0.32
CA ASP A 201 5.57 -5.47 1.12
C ASP A 201 6.59 -4.42 1.55
N TYR A 202 6.27 -3.76 2.65
CA TYR A 202 7.16 -2.91 3.42
C TYR A 202 7.21 -3.40 4.85
N ALA A 203 8.40 -3.65 5.37
CA ALA A 203 8.60 -3.95 6.78
C ALA A 203 9.73 -3.07 7.28
N HIS A 204 9.41 -2.23 8.26
CA HIS A 204 10.35 -1.30 8.85
C HIS A 204 10.74 -1.76 10.25
N GLU A 205 11.95 -1.41 10.66
CA GLU A 205 12.32 -1.38 12.06
C GLU A 205 13.28 -0.21 12.27
N TYR A 206 12.89 0.76 13.09
CA TYR A 206 13.63 2.00 13.25
C TYR A 206 13.38 2.65 14.62
N THR A 207 14.15 3.68 14.93
CA THR A 207 14.02 4.43 16.19
C THR A 207 12.70 5.17 16.22
N ASN A 208 11.94 4.97 17.31
CA ASN A 208 10.63 5.58 17.47
C ASN A 208 10.76 7.10 17.65
N PRO A 209 10.23 7.93 16.74
CA PRO A 209 10.25 9.37 16.91
C PRO A 209 9.33 9.83 18.06
N VAL A 210 8.31 9.05 18.41
CA VAL A 210 7.47 9.26 19.60
C VAL A 210 8.19 8.61 20.80
N THR A 211 9.21 9.30 21.31
CA THR A 211 10.12 8.76 22.33
C THR A 211 9.44 8.57 23.69
N PRO A 212 9.87 7.58 24.50
CA PRO A 212 9.39 7.43 25.88
C PRO A 212 9.66 8.67 26.76
N GLU A 213 10.74 9.41 26.48
CA GLU A 213 11.09 10.62 27.19
C GLU A 213 10.18 11.80 26.85
N GLY A 214 9.76 11.94 25.58
CA GLY A 214 8.90 13.03 25.13
C GLY A 214 7.41 12.75 25.33
N TRP A 215 6.98 11.51 25.07
CA TRP A 215 5.58 11.09 25.13
C TRP A 215 5.44 9.76 25.88
N PRO A 216 5.66 9.72 27.21
CA PRO A 216 5.55 8.52 28.02
C PRO A 216 4.26 7.71 27.85
N LYS A 217 3.10 8.37 27.65
CA LYS A 217 1.81 7.70 27.41
C LYS A 217 1.59 7.35 25.94
N ALA A 218 2.06 8.15 24.98
CA ALA A 218 1.89 7.81 23.55
C ALA A 218 2.91 6.77 23.05
N SER A 219 4.10 6.71 23.66
CA SER A 219 5.20 5.90 23.16
C SER A 219 5.00 4.40 23.41
N THR A 220 5.22 3.59 22.37
CA THR A 220 5.25 2.13 22.47
C THR A 220 6.66 1.58 22.70
N GLY A 221 7.61 2.43 23.11
CA GLY A 221 9.00 2.06 23.35
C GLY A 221 9.98 2.78 22.42
N ARG A 222 11.28 2.44 22.54
CA ARG A 222 12.37 3.12 21.81
C ARG A 222 12.47 2.74 20.33
N ARG A 223 11.91 1.60 19.95
CA ARG A 223 11.91 1.06 18.58
C ARG A 223 10.49 0.80 18.14
N VAL A 224 10.25 0.93 16.84
CA VAL A 224 8.96 0.65 16.20
C VAL A 224 9.20 -0.18 14.95
N ASN A 225 8.23 -1.03 14.64
CA ASN A 225 8.32 -2.01 13.58
C ASN A 225 7.01 -2.14 12.75
N PRO A 226 6.50 -1.03 12.17
CA PRO A 226 5.33 -1.12 11.30
C PRO A 226 5.66 -1.88 10.02
N SER A 227 4.68 -2.65 9.54
CA SER A 227 4.73 -3.34 8.26
C SER A 227 3.40 -3.22 7.51
N GLU A 228 3.49 -3.21 6.19
CA GLU A 228 2.40 -3.08 5.24
C GLU A 228 2.56 -4.12 4.15
N HIS A 229 1.48 -4.83 3.84
CA HIS A 229 1.47 -5.99 2.97
C HIS A 229 0.29 -5.92 2.03
N PHE A 230 0.56 -5.81 0.73
CA PHE A 230 -0.44 -5.69 -0.32
C PHE A 230 -0.51 -6.97 -1.16
N THR A 231 -1.73 -7.38 -1.46
CA THR A 231 -2.05 -8.49 -2.38
C THR A 231 -2.91 -7.95 -3.51
N VAL A 232 -2.28 -7.56 -4.62
CA VAL A 232 -2.93 -6.81 -5.70
C VAL A 232 -3.30 -7.72 -6.87
N PHE A 233 -4.44 -7.44 -7.49
CA PHE A 233 -5.00 -8.09 -8.66
C PHE A 233 -5.33 -7.03 -9.71
N THR A 234 -4.82 -7.16 -10.93
CA THR A 234 -5.10 -6.24 -12.04
C THR A 234 -5.36 -6.98 -13.36
N PRO A 235 -6.37 -6.59 -14.15
CA PRO A 235 -6.69 -7.27 -15.41
C PRO A 235 -5.57 -7.13 -16.45
N THR A 236 -5.21 -8.23 -17.10
CA THR A 236 -4.23 -8.24 -18.19
C THR A 236 -4.69 -7.35 -19.34
N ALA A 237 -5.99 -7.33 -19.63
CA ALA A 237 -6.58 -6.54 -20.71
C ALA A 237 -6.39 -5.02 -20.51
N GLU A 238 -6.20 -4.55 -19.28
CA GLU A 238 -5.97 -3.14 -19.00
C GLU A 238 -4.49 -2.84 -18.82
N ILE A 239 -3.76 -3.62 -18.03
CA ILE A 239 -2.34 -3.36 -17.76
C ILE A 239 -1.48 -3.52 -19.02
N ASP A 240 -1.81 -4.50 -19.88
CA ASP A 240 -1.08 -4.76 -21.14
C ASP A 240 -1.44 -3.76 -22.26
N ASP A 241 -2.59 -3.06 -22.17
CA ASP A 241 -3.05 -2.12 -23.20
C ASP A 241 -2.32 -0.78 -23.15
N ARG A 242 -1.41 -0.54 -24.10
CA ARG A 242 -0.58 0.67 -24.12
C ARG A 242 -1.33 1.95 -24.47
N SER A 243 -2.59 1.87 -24.90
CA SER A 243 -3.45 3.04 -25.08
C SER A 243 -4.07 3.55 -23.78
N LEU A 244 -4.11 2.72 -22.73
CA LEU A 244 -4.61 3.11 -21.42
C LEU A 244 -3.51 3.71 -20.55
N ALA A 245 -3.80 4.87 -19.97
CA ALA A 245 -2.89 5.56 -19.05
C ALA A 245 -2.90 4.97 -17.62
N SER A 246 -3.89 4.16 -17.29
CA SER A 246 -4.05 3.55 -15.97
C SER A 246 -4.68 2.17 -16.13
N ALA A 247 -4.45 1.29 -15.17
CA ALA A 247 -5.14 0.00 -15.06
C ALA A 247 -5.81 -0.09 -13.70
N ARG A 248 -7.03 -0.62 -13.66
CA ARG A 248 -7.77 -0.84 -12.42
C ARG A 248 -7.10 -1.92 -11.56
N PHE A 249 -7.38 -1.89 -10.26
CA PHE A 249 -6.96 -2.97 -9.37
C PHE A 249 -7.92 -3.20 -8.21
N HIS A 250 -7.86 -4.41 -7.68
CA HIS A 250 -8.35 -4.75 -6.35
C HIS A 250 -7.18 -5.25 -5.52
N ALA A 251 -7.18 -4.99 -4.22
CA ALA A 251 -6.15 -5.46 -3.34
C ALA A 251 -6.65 -5.73 -1.93
N GLY A 252 -6.05 -6.73 -1.28
CA GLY A 252 -6.02 -6.80 0.18
C GLY A 252 -4.85 -5.98 0.70
N PHE A 253 -5.10 -5.07 1.63
CA PHE A 253 -4.07 -4.33 2.37
C PHE A 253 -4.09 -4.78 3.83
N THR A 254 -2.98 -5.38 4.27
CA THR A 254 -2.77 -5.74 5.67
C THR A 254 -1.69 -4.85 6.26
N ARG A 255 -1.95 -4.31 7.44
CA ARG A 255 -0.95 -3.56 8.21
C ARG A 255 -0.71 -4.27 9.52
N GLN A 256 0.53 -4.40 9.96
CA GLN A 256 0.84 -4.71 11.34
C GLN A 256 1.66 -3.59 11.93
N GLY A 257 1.45 -3.23 13.19
CA GLY A 257 2.32 -2.26 13.82
C GLY A 257 2.07 -2.15 15.32
N PRO A 258 2.90 -1.35 16.01
CA PRO A 258 2.61 -0.95 17.38
C PRO A 258 1.27 -0.21 17.46
N TRP A 259 0.79 0.01 18.68
CA TRP A 259 -0.34 0.91 18.94
C TRP A 259 -0.11 2.26 18.27
N TRP A 260 -1.18 2.88 17.76
CA TRP A 260 -1.06 4.26 17.31
C TRP A 260 -0.70 5.16 18.51
N PRO A 261 0.14 6.18 18.33
CA PRO A 261 0.60 7.01 19.45
C PRO A 261 -0.59 7.70 20.15
N TRP A 262 -1.58 8.15 19.37
CA TRP A 262 -2.78 8.79 19.91
C TRP A 262 -3.64 7.87 20.79
N MET A 263 -3.49 6.55 20.69
CA MET A 263 -4.19 5.60 21.58
C MET A 263 -3.66 5.64 23.01
N LYS A 264 -2.53 6.30 23.29
CA LYS A 264 -1.93 6.44 24.63
C LYS A 264 -1.72 5.10 25.36
N MET A 265 -1.11 4.14 24.67
CA MET A 265 -0.86 2.79 25.20
C MET A 265 0.50 2.63 25.90
N GLY A 266 1.36 3.64 25.86
CA GLY A 266 2.58 3.71 26.64
C GLY A 266 2.28 3.66 28.14
N GLN A 267 3.12 2.93 28.88
CA GLN A 267 2.98 2.70 30.32
C GLN A 267 1.68 2.02 30.77
N SER A 268 0.78 1.64 29.86
CA SER A 268 -0.48 0.97 30.18
C SER A 268 -0.31 -0.46 30.74
N GLY A 269 0.86 -1.06 30.54
CA GLY A 269 1.12 -2.48 30.85
C GLY A 269 0.50 -3.45 29.83
N VAL A 270 -0.10 -2.96 28.74
CA VAL A 270 -0.72 -3.79 27.70
C VAL A 270 0.24 -3.99 26.53
N GLU A 271 0.79 -5.20 26.44
CA GLU A 271 1.65 -5.61 25.33
C GLU A 271 0.84 -6.20 24.18
N GLY A 272 0.95 -5.59 23.01
CA GLY A 272 0.25 -6.04 21.82
C GLY A 272 0.57 -5.22 20.59
N VAL A 273 -0.09 -5.59 19.49
CA VAL A 273 0.04 -4.96 18.19
C VAL A 273 -1.33 -4.68 17.59
N LEU A 274 -1.36 -3.75 16.65
CA LEU A 274 -2.48 -3.57 15.75
C LEU A 274 -2.27 -4.39 14.48
N MET A 275 -3.33 -5.05 14.04
CA MET A 275 -3.44 -5.68 12.74
C MET A 275 -4.60 -5.02 11.97
N GLY A 276 -4.32 -4.40 10.84
CA GLY A 276 -5.32 -3.90 9.90
C GLY A 276 -5.61 -4.93 8.82
N ARG A 277 -6.89 -5.09 8.47
CA ARG A 277 -7.34 -5.82 7.27
C ARG A 277 -8.28 -4.93 6.47
N MET A 278 -7.79 -4.45 5.33
CA MET A 278 -8.46 -3.48 4.48
C MET A 278 -8.65 -4.02 3.06
N PHE A 279 -9.74 -3.59 2.44
CA PHE A 279 -9.89 -3.56 0.99
C PHE A 279 -9.18 -2.32 0.47
N SER A 280 -8.44 -2.46 -0.61
CA SER A 280 -7.88 -1.34 -1.39
C SER A 280 -8.26 -1.53 -2.85
N TYR A 281 -8.54 -0.45 -3.55
CA TYR A 281 -9.04 -0.55 -4.92
C TYR A 281 -8.84 0.74 -5.71
N LYS A 282 -8.74 0.57 -7.02
CA LYS A 282 -8.92 1.62 -8.01
C LYS A 282 -9.84 1.05 -9.08
N ILE A 283 -11.10 1.46 -9.07
CA ILE A 283 -12.16 0.92 -9.93
C ILE A 283 -12.47 1.92 -11.04
N THR A 284 -12.85 3.13 -10.67
CA THR A 284 -13.15 4.23 -11.60
C THR A 284 -11.96 5.14 -11.80
N GLY A 285 -11.05 5.21 -10.81
CA GLY A 285 -9.96 6.17 -10.82
C GLY A 285 -10.40 7.60 -10.48
N THR A 286 -11.62 7.79 -10.01
CA THR A 286 -12.25 9.09 -9.72
C THR A 286 -12.66 9.20 -8.25
N GLU A 287 -13.23 10.33 -7.85
CA GLU A 287 -13.74 10.55 -6.48
C GLU A 287 -14.79 9.53 -6.05
N GLU A 288 -15.46 8.84 -6.98
CA GLU A 288 -16.37 7.73 -6.68
C GLU A 288 -15.69 6.57 -5.93
N ASP A 289 -14.37 6.40 -6.09
CA ASP A 289 -13.62 5.38 -5.38
C ASP A 289 -13.36 5.77 -3.90
N ILE A 290 -13.50 7.05 -3.53
CA ILE A 290 -13.26 7.54 -2.17
C ILE A 290 -14.43 7.14 -1.26
N PRO A 291 -14.19 6.51 -0.09
CA PRO A 291 -15.28 6.24 0.86
C PRO A 291 -16.04 7.52 1.21
N LYS A 292 -17.38 7.50 1.09
CA LYS A 292 -18.22 8.73 1.20
C LYS A 292 -17.97 9.55 2.46
N VAL A 293 -17.78 8.91 3.60
CA VAL A 293 -17.48 9.57 4.88
C VAL A 293 -16.13 10.31 4.84
N VAL A 294 -15.14 9.73 4.15
CA VAL A 294 -13.82 10.34 3.94
C VAL A 294 -13.94 11.51 2.97
N LEU A 295 -14.63 11.34 1.84
CA LEU A 295 -14.83 12.42 0.87
C LEU A 295 -15.46 13.65 1.55
N LYS A 296 -16.56 13.45 2.27
CA LYS A 296 -17.25 14.51 3.02
C LYS A 296 -16.32 15.21 4.03
N ARG A 297 -15.48 14.45 4.73
CA ARG A 297 -14.51 15.01 5.71
C ARG A 297 -13.44 15.83 5.01
N VAL A 298 -12.92 15.33 3.90
CA VAL A 298 -11.84 15.95 3.14
C VAL A 298 -12.32 17.22 2.46
N GLU A 299 -13.50 17.23 1.82
CA GLU A 299 -14.09 18.44 1.23
C GLU A 299 -14.24 19.57 2.24
N ARG A 300 -14.59 19.23 3.49
CA ARG A 300 -14.78 20.20 4.57
C ARG A 300 -13.45 20.72 5.11
N ASP A 301 -12.50 19.84 5.41
CA ASP A 301 -11.33 20.18 6.23
C ASP A 301 -10.04 20.32 5.43
N ARG A 302 -9.89 19.53 4.37
CA ARG A 302 -8.64 19.34 3.61
C ARG A 302 -8.89 19.19 2.10
N PRO A 303 -9.63 20.12 1.46
CA PRO A 303 -9.94 20.02 0.03
C PRO A 303 -8.67 19.99 -0.84
N ASP A 304 -7.56 20.50 -0.32
CA ASP A 304 -6.23 20.43 -0.95
C ASP A 304 -5.79 18.99 -1.27
N LEU A 305 -6.27 17.97 -0.55
CA LEU A 305 -5.95 16.57 -0.83
C LEU A 305 -6.61 16.04 -2.12
N LEU A 306 -7.69 16.69 -2.56
CA LEU A 306 -8.40 16.36 -3.81
C LEU A 306 -7.75 17.00 -5.03
N GLU A 307 -6.98 18.07 -4.87
CA GLU A 307 -6.28 18.74 -5.96
C GLU A 307 -5.13 17.89 -6.53
N GLU A 308 -4.72 18.18 -7.77
CA GLU A 308 -3.62 17.48 -8.45
C GLU A 308 -2.32 17.49 -7.60
N PRO A 309 -1.61 16.35 -7.50
CA PRO A 309 -0.26 16.31 -6.94
C PRO A 309 0.71 17.19 -7.72
N THR A 310 1.60 17.88 -7.01
CA THR A 310 2.57 18.81 -7.61
C THR A 310 3.94 18.17 -7.77
N ASP A 311 4.63 18.42 -8.89
CA ASP A 311 6.01 17.96 -9.09
C ASP A 311 7.03 18.85 -8.31
N GLY A 312 8.22 18.31 -8.05
CA GLY A 312 9.30 18.96 -7.32
C GLY A 312 10.29 17.95 -6.73
N PRO A 313 11.16 18.36 -5.77
CA PRO A 313 12.15 17.46 -5.18
C PRO A 313 11.49 16.25 -4.50
N ASP A 314 12.25 15.16 -4.39
CA ASP A 314 11.84 13.98 -3.63
C ASP A 314 11.67 14.35 -2.16
N GLU A 315 10.55 13.94 -1.56
CA GLU A 315 10.21 14.20 -0.15
C GLU A 315 9.89 12.94 0.63
N GLY A 316 9.70 11.80 -0.04
CA GLY A 316 9.24 10.57 0.58
C GLY A 316 7.78 10.68 1.04
N VAL A 317 7.35 9.70 1.83
CA VAL A 317 6.05 9.65 2.50
C VAL A 317 6.27 10.11 3.94
N ARG A 318 5.42 11.00 4.45
CA ARG A 318 5.43 11.35 5.89
C ARG A 318 4.67 10.25 6.63
N GLY A 319 5.35 9.47 7.46
CA GLY A 319 4.70 8.44 8.28
C GLY A 319 3.93 9.06 9.45
N THR A 320 2.96 8.31 9.98
CA THR A 320 2.10 8.79 11.08
C THR A 320 2.88 9.06 12.37
N LEU A 321 3.91 8.27 12.66
CA LEU A 321 4.72 8.44 13.88
C LEU A 321 5.59 9.70 13.80
N GLU A 322 6.19 9.95 12.65
CA GLU A 322 6.96 11.16 12.36
C GLU A 322 6.04 12.39 12.41
N ALA A 323 4.87 12.30 11.76
CA ALA A 323 3.88 13.37 11.79
C ALA A 323 3.39 13.68 13.22
N TYR A 324 3.13 12.65 14.03
CA TYR A 324 2.73 12.83 15.42
C TYR A 324 3.82 13.53 16.23
N ALA A 325 5.08 13.11 16.09
CA ALA A 325 6.20 13.72 16.80
C ALA A 325 6.53 15.15 16.32
N GLU A 326 6.15 15.51 15.10
CA GLU A 326 6.25 16.88 14.57
C GLU A 326 5.12 17.79 15.08
N ASP A 327 3.88 17.29 15.05
CA ASP A 327 2.68 18.12 15.18
C ASP A 327 2.09 18.11 16.60
N VAL A 328 2.29 17.04 17.37
CA VAL A 328 1.71 16.88 18.70
C VAL A 328 2.74 17.27 19.77
N PRO A 329 2.43 18.26 20.64
CA PRO A 329 3.32 18.63 21.73
C PRO A 329 3.73 17.44 22.60
N PRO A 330 5.01 17.36 23.01
CA PRO A 330 5.47 16.39 23.99
C PRO A 330 4.66 16.46 25.30
N GLU A 331 4.40 15.31 25.90
CA GLU A 331 3.72 15.20 27.19
C GLU A 331 4.66 15.57 28.35
N ALA A 332 5.97 15.33 28.18
CA ALA A 332 6.99 15.64 29.17
C ALA A 332 7.36 17.14 29.16
N PRO A 333 7.25 17.85 30.30
CA PRO A 333 7.62 19.25 30.39
C PRO A 333 9.07 19.51 29.99
N GLY A 334 9.28 20.49 29.11
CA GLY A 334 10.62 20.90 28.67
C GLY A 334 11.25 19.99 27.61
N TYR A 335 10.62 18.89 27.21
CA TYR A 335 11.08 18.11 26.07
C TYR A 335 10.82 18.87 24.77
N VAL A 336 11.82 18.89 23.88
CA VAL A 336 11.72 19.51 22.56
C VAL A 336 11.88 18.42 21.51
N SER A 337 10.85 18.22 20.69
CA SER A 337 10.89 17.25 19.59
C SER A 337 11.93 17.67 18.54
N PRO A 338 12.95 16.84 18.26
CA PRO A 338 13.91 17.13 17.20
C PRO A 338 13.26 17.28 15.82
N LEU A 339 12.19 16.52 15.55
CA LEU A 339 11.48 16.60 14.27
C LEU A 339 10.66 17.88 14.16
N ALA A 340 9.99 18.32 15.24
CA ALA A 340 9.27 19.58 15.24
C ALA A 340 10.21 20.78 15.01
N GLU A 341 11.40 20.78 15.63
CA GLU A 341 12.41 21.82 15.39
C GLU A 341 12.96 21.79 13.97
N ALA A 342 13.29 20.60 13.44
CA ALA A 342 13.74 20.45 12.06
C ALA A 342 12.67 20.91 11.05
N ARG A 343 11.39 20.72 11.36
CA ARG A 343 10.28 21.17 10.52
C ARG A 343 10.16 22.70 10.51
N LYS A 344 10.21 23.34 11.69
CA LYS A 344 10.21 24.81 11.81
C LYS A 344 11.34 25.46 11.01
N GLN A 345 12.55 24.87 11.06
CA GLN A 345 13.71 25.35 10.31
C GLN A 345 13.52 25.28 8.78
N LYS A 346 12.65 24.38 8.29
CA LYS A 346 12.30 24.26 6.88
C LYS A 346 11.14 25.17 6.45
N GLY A 347 10.58 25.97 7.38
CA GLY A 347 9.44 26.86 7.12
C GLY A 347 8.16 26.10 6.76
N ARG A 348 7.94 24.93 7.38
CA ARG A 348 6.81 24.02 7.11
C ARG A 348 5.94 23.76 8.33
#